data_AF-A0A950T0B1-F1
#
_entry.id   AF-A0A950T0B1-F1
#
_cell.length_a   1.000
_cell.length_b   1.000
_cell.length_c   1.000
_cell.angle_alpha   90.00
_cell.angle_beta   90.00
_cell.angle_gamma   90.00
#
_symmetry.space_group_name_H-M   'P 1'
#
loop_
_entity.id
_entity.type
_entity.pdbx_description
1 polymer ?
#
loop_
_entity_poly.entity_id
_entity_poly.type
_entity_poly.pdbx_seq_one_letter_code
_entity_poly.pdbx_strand_id
1 'polypeptide(L)'
;MKRAFVFPGQGSQAVGMGRALAAAFAPARWVFEEVDAALAQNLSLIMFEGPESELTLTENAQPALMAASLAVIHVLKTEGGVALDHNAAAFVAGHSLGEYSALAAAGGVGIGDTARLLRQRGRAMQEAVPVGEGAMAALLGLDIEQGQEVAAEAAGTDQVCAVANDNAPGQVVVSGHRRAVERAIAIARAHGARRSITLPVSAPFHSPLMAP
;
A
#
# COMPACT_ATOMS: atom_id res chain seq x y z
N MET A 1 -11.67 18.01 -20.46
CA MET A 1 -11.56 16.59 -20.08
C MET A 1 -11.23 16.54 -18.59
N LYS A 2 -11.97 15.77 -17.78
CA LYS A 2 -11.64 15.60 -16.36
C LYS A 2 -10.60 14.48 -16.22
N ARG A 3 -9.59 14.68 -15.37
CA ARG A 3 -8.52 13.72 -15.07
C ARG A 3 -8.56 13.34 -13.60
N ALA A 4 -8.13 12.12 -13.27
CA ALA A 4 -7.96 11.66 -11.90
C ALA A 4 -6.54 11.11 -11.73
N PHE A 5 -5.94 11.35 -10.56
CA PHE A 5 -4.66 10.77 -10.18
C PHE A 5 -4.88 9.68 -9.14
N VAL A 6 -4.33 8.51 -9.39
CA VAL A 6 -4.41 7.36 -8.49
C VAL A 6 -3.03 7.01 -7.96
N PHE A 7 -2.93 6.86 -6.65
CA PHE A 7 -1.67 6.66 -5.96
C PHE A 7 -1.53 5.19 -5.51
N PRO A 8 -0.40 4.53 -5.80
CA PRO A 8 -0.23 3.10 -5.52
C PRO A 8 -0.07 2.83 -4.01
N GLY A 9 -0.44 1.62 -3.62
CA GLY A 9 -0.25 1.08 -2.28
C GLY A 9 1.00 0.20 -2.16
N GLN A 10 1.14 -0.43 -0.98
CA GLN A 10 2.23 -1.34 -0.67
C GLN A 10 2.20 -2.58 -1.58
N GLY A 11 3.39 -3.08 -1.93
CA GLY A 11 3.60 -4.15 -2.92
C GLY A 11 4.17 -3.65 -4.25
N SER A 12 4.18 -2.32 -4.47
CA SER A 12 4.72 -1.70 -5.69
C SER A 12 6.15 -1.16 -5.51
N GLN A 13 6.72 -1.24 -4.31
CA GLN A 13 8.07 -0.76 -4.02
C GLN A 13 9.14 -1.66 -4.66
N ALA A 14 10.23 -1.04 -5.10
CA ALA A 14 11.40 -1.76 -5.62
C ALA A 14 12.67 -0.96 -5.30
N VAL A 15 13.78 -1.67 -5.06
CA VAL A 15 15.10 -1.05 -4.90
C VAL A 15 15.45 -0.29 -6.18
N GLY A 16 15.94 0.94 -6.02
CA GLY A 16 16.23 1.88 -7.11
C GLY A 16 15.09 2.84 -7.42
N MET A 17 13.90 2.69 -6.82
CA MET A 17 12.78 3.60 -7.06
C MET A 17 13.11 5.04 -6.66
N GLY A 18 12.70 6.02 -7.46
CA GLY A 18 12.95 7.44 -7.19
C GLY A 18 14.38 7.94 -7.48
N ARG A 19 15.38 7.05 -7.60
CA ARG A 19 16.79 7.44 -7.80
C ARG A 19 17.00 8.30 -9.06
N ALA A 20 16.45 7.85 -10.19
CA ALA A 20 16.57 8.57 -11.46
C ALA A 20 15.88 9.95 -11.40
N LEU A 21 14.72 10.03 -10.73
CA LEU A 21 14.00 11.29 -10.52
C LEU A 21 14.81 12.25 -9.66
N ALA A 22 15.35 11.78 -8.53
CA ALA A 22 16.17 12.60 -7.63
C ALA A 22 17.45 13.10 -8.31
N ALA A 23 18.07 12.28 -9.16
CA ALA A 23 19.25 12.67 -9.92
C ALA A 23 18.93 13.78 -10.94
N ALA A 24 17.82 13.64 -11.67
CA ALA A 24 17.45 14.53 -12.76
C ALA A 24 16.77 15.84 -12.31
N PHE A 25 15.99 15.82 -11.23
CA PHE A 25 15.10 16.93 -10.88
C PHE A 25 15.27 17.37 -9.43
N ALA A 26 15.58 18.65 -9.21
CA ALA A 26 15.65 19.24 -7.88
C ALA A 26 14.34 19.10 -7.06
N PRO A 27 13.13 19.25 -7.65
CA PRO A 27 11.88 19.03 -6.92
C PRO A 27 11.72 17.62 -6.35
N ALA A 28 12.19 16.59 -7.07
CA ALA A 28 12.15 15.22 -6.56
C ALA A 28 13.13 15.04 -5.40
N ARG A 29 14.36 15.55 -5.54
CA ARG A 29 15.40 15.49 -4.51
C ARG A 29 14.93 16.11 -3.19
N TRP A 30 14.30 17.29 -3.26
CA TRP A 30 13.76 17.99 -2.11
C TRP A 30 12.72 17.16 -1.34
N VAL A 31 11.83 16.43 -2.04
CA VAL A 31 10.86 15.54 -1.38
C VAL A 31 11.55 14.45 -0.58
N PHE A 32 12.59 13.82 -1.12
CA PHE A 32 13.34 12.78 -0.42
C PHE A 32 14.10 13.35 0.79
N GLU A 33 14.71 14.52 0.65
CA GLU A 33 15.40 15.22 1.75
C GLU A 33 14.43 15.60 2.89
N GLU A 34 13.24 16.09 2.56
CA GLU A 34 12.18 16.41 3.53
C GLU A 34 11.72 15.16 4.29
N VAL A 35 11.54 14.03 3.59
CA VAL A 35 11.14 12.76 4.21
C VAL A 35 12.25 12.20 5.10
N ASP A 36 13.50 12.24 4.64
CA ASP A 36 14.65 11.76 5.43
C ASP A 36 14.83 12.57 6.71
N ALA A 37 14.72 13.90 6.61
CA ALA A 37 14.77 14.81 7.75
C ALA A 37 13.60 14.56 8.72
N ALA A 38 12.38 14.40 8.19
CA ALA A 38 11.19 14.17 9.01
C ALA A 38 11.23 12.85 9.80
N LEU A 39 11.91 11.83 9.26
CA LEU A 39 12.07 10.52 9.88
C LEU A 39 13.38 10.36 10.68
N ALA A 40 14.28 11.34 10.60
CA ALA A 40 15.65 11.25 11.11
C ALA A 40 16.37 9.96 10.63
N GLN A 41 16.16 9.60 9.35
CA GLN A 41 16.69 8.39 8.73
C GLN A 41 16.92 8.65 7.24
N ASN A 42 18.01 8.13 6.67
CA ASN A 42 18.24 8.15 5.22
C ASN A 42 17.37 7.08 4.52
N LEU A 43 16.04 7.25 4.56
CA LEU A 43 15.11 6.34 3.90
C LEU A 43 15.33 6.34 2.38
N SER A 44 15.68 7.48 1.79
CA SER A 44 16.04 7.59 0.38
C SER A 44 17.19 6.64 -0.01
N LEU A 45 18.20 6.45 0.85
CA LEU A 45 19.29 5.50 0.60
C LEU A 45 18.78 4.06 0.54
N ILE A 46 17.90 3.67 1.48
CA ILE A 46 17.24 2.35 1.49
C ILE A 46 16.40 2.17 0.20
N MET A 47 15.70 3.21 -0.24
CA MET A 47 14.93 3.19 -1.48
C MET A 47 15.82 3.00 -2.71
N PHE A 48 16.98 3.67 -2.77
CA PHE A 48 17.83 3.70 -3.95
C PHE A 48 18.76 2.49 -4.05
N GLU A 49 19.23 1.98 -2.91
CA GLU A 49 20.32 1.00 -2.84
C GLU A 49 19.92 -0.28 -2.11
N GLY A 50 18.82 -0.26 -1.35
CA GLY A 50 18.34 -1.40 -0.58
C GLY A 50 19.09 -1.56 0.76
N PRO A 51 19.13 -2.78 1.33
CA PRO A 51 18.65 -4.04 0.74
C PRO A 51 17.11 -4.11 0.66
N GLU A 52 16.60 -4.97 -0.24
CA GLU A 52 15.14 -5.17 -0.40
C GLU A 52 14.46 -5.60 0.90
N SER A 53 15.14 -6.38 1.75
CA SER A 53 14.64 -6.79 3.06
C SER A 53 14.36 -5.61 4.00
N GLU A 54 15.12 -4.53 3.91
CA GLU A 54 14.84 -3.31 4.68
C GLU A 54 13.73 -2.48 4.04
N LEU A 55 13.75 -2.33 2.71
CA LEU A 55 12.74 -1.55 1.99
C LEU A 55 11.32 -2.14 2.16
N THR A 56 11.22 -3.46 2.23
CA THR A 56 9.94 -4.19 2.33
C THR A 56 9.36 -4.21 3.75
N LEU A 57 10.11 -3.80 4.78
CA LEU A 57 9.54 -3.58 6.12
C LEU A 57 8.42 -2.54 5.99
N THR A 58 7.20 -2.87 6.44
CA THR A 58 6.02 -2.01 6.29
C THR A 58 6.27 -0.59 6.82
N GLU A 59 7.01 -0.44 7.92
CA GLU A 59 7.38 0.86 8.46
C GLU A 59 8.26 1.72 7.53
N ASN A 60 9.05 1.09 6.65
CA ASN A 60 9.84 1.76 5.60
C ASN A 60 9.04 1.88 4.29
N ALA A 61 8.39 0.79 3.86
CA ALA A 61 7.68 0.70 2.58
C ALA A 61 6.59 1.77 2.44
N GLN A 62 5.84 2.04 3.53
CA GLN A 62 4.77 3.03 3.52
C GLN A 62 5.28 4.46 3.23
N PRO A 63 6.15 5.06 4.07
CA PRO A 63 6.69 6.39 3.76
C PRO A 63 7.50 6.42 2.46
N ALA A 64 8.17 5.33 2.07
CA ALA A 64 8.97 5.27 0.85
C ALA A 64 8.12 5.39 -0.44
N LEU A 65 7.00 4.67 -0.51
CA LEU A 65 6.07 4.76 -1.64
C LEU A 65 5.36 6.12 -1.71
N MET A 66 5.07 6.71 -0.55
CA MET A 66 4.55 8.07 -0.47
C MET A 66 5.58 9.08 -1.01
N ALA A 67 6.84 8.98 -0.57
CA ALA A 67 7.92 9.85 -1.03
C ALA A 67 8.12 9.75 -2.55
N ALA A 68 8.16 8.54 -3.10
CA ALA A 68 8.28 8.33 -4.55
C ALA A 68 7.10 8.94 -5.32
N SER A 69 5.88 8.78 -4.80
CA SER A 69 4.68 9.35 -5.42
C SER A 69 4.70 10.88 -5.39
N LEU A 70 5.03 11.48 -4.25
CA LEU A 70 5.10 12.94 -4.12
C LEU A 70 6.26 13.53 -4.91
N ALA A 71 7.38 12.83 -5.05
CA ALA A 71 8.49 13.26 -5.91
C ALA A 71 8.02 13.40 -7.38
N VAL A 72 7.24 12.43 -7.89
CA VAL A 72 6.63 12.53 -9.23
C VAL A 72 5.69 13.74 -9.32
N ILE A 73 4.82 13.94 -8.32
CA ILE A 73 3.90 15.09 -8.32
C ILE A 73 4.64 16.43 -8.31
N HIS A 74 5.72 16.55 -7.54
CA HIS A 74 6.51 17.78 -7.49
C HIS A 74 7.25 18.05 -8.80
N VAL A 75 7.76 17.01 -9.46
CA VAL A 75 8.34 17.16 -10.81
C VAL A 75 7.28 17.58 -11.82
N LEU A 76 6.11 16.91 -11.83
CA LEU A 76 5.00 17.27 -12.72
C LEU A 76 4.53 18.71 -12.52
N LYS A 77 4.48 19.18 -11.27
CA LYS A 77 4.10 20.55 -10.94
C LYS A 77 5.14 21.56 -11.42
N THR A 78 6.41 21.35 -11.08
CA THR A 78 7.47 22.34 -11.32
C THR A 78 7.98 22.34 -12.76
N GLU A 79 8.18 21.15 -13.35
CA GLU A 79 8.74 21.00 -14.70
C GLU A 79 7.65 20.87 -15.77
N GLY A 80 6.53 20.24 -15.41
CA GLY A 80 5.44 19.95 -16.34
C GLY A 80 4.28 20.94 -16.31
N GLY A 81 4.26 21.88 -15.35
CA GLY A 81 3.14 22.81 -15.15
C GLY A 81 1.83 22.12 -14.73
N VAL A 82 1.88 20.89 -14.24
CA VAL A 82 0.72 20.10 -13.82
C VAL A 82 0.58 20.21 -12.30
N ALA A 83 -0.08 21.26 -11.84
CA ALA A 83 -0.49 21.36 -10.44
C ALA A 83 -1.76 20.53 -10.23
N LEU A 84 -1.87 19.78 -9.13
CA LEU A 84 -3.10 19.05 -8.76
C LEU A 84 -4.22 20.00 -8.27
N ASP A 85 -4.41 21.12 -8.98
CA ASP A 85 -5.55 21.99 -8.84
C ASP A 85 -6.70 21.53 -9.76
N HIS A 86 -7.82 22.24 -9.69
CA HIS A 86 -9.04 21.95 -10.44
C HIS A 86 -8.85 21.97 -11.97
N ASN A 87 -7.74 22.52 -12.48
CA ASN A 87 -7.45 22.55 -13.93
C ASN A 87 -6.75 21.28 -14.40
N ALA A 88 -5.86 20.69 -13.59
CA ALA A 88 -5.10 19.50 -14.00
C ALA A 88 -5.65 18.17 -13.45
N ALA A 89 -6.33 18.18 -12.30
CA ALA A 89 -6.97 17.00 -11.71
C ALA A 89 -8.32 17.37 -11.08
N ALA A 90 -9.39 16.65 -11.48
CA ALA A 90 -10.70 16.80 -10.86
C ALA A 90 -10.82 15.97 -9.57
N PHE A 91 -10.03 14.89 -9.46
CA PHE A 91 -10.09 13.94 -8.35
C PHE A 91 -8.71 13.34 -8.06
N VAL A 92 -8.51 12.96 -6.81
CA VAL A 92 -7.39 12.11 -6.38
C VAL A 92 -7.94 10.94 -5.56
N ALA A 93 -7.30 9.80 -5.65
CA ALA A 93 -7.60 8.63 -4.82
C ALA A 93 -6.33 7.81 -4.63
N GLY A 94 -6.28 6.93 -3.65
CA GLY A 94 -5.14 6.03 -3.52
C GLY A 94 -5.50 4.70 -2.90
N HIS A 95 -4.71 3.70 -3.25
CA HIS A 95 -4.94 2.34 -2.80
C HIS A 95 -4.29 2.11 -1.44
N SER A 96 -5.10 1.93 -0.40
CA SER A 96 -4.63 1.75 0.97
C SER A 96 -3.70 2.89 1.43
N LEU A 97 -2.41 2.62 1.64
CA LEU A 97 -1.37 3.62 1.89
C LEU A 97 -1.41 4.78 0.87
N GLY A 98 -1.75 4.48 -0.39
CA GLY A 98 -1.84 5.48 -1.44
C GLY A 98 -2.80 6.62 -1.10
N GLU A 99 -3.82 6.39 -0.26
CA GLU A 99 -4.76 7.43 0.17
C GLU A 99 -4.05 8.58 0.89
N TYR A 100 -3.05 8.27 1.73
CA TYR A 100 -2.22 9.27 2.39
C TYR A 100 -1.35 10.05 1.39
N SER A 101 -0.87 9.36 0.35
CA SER A 101 -0.12 10.01 -0.74
C SER A 101 -1.02 10.95 -1.53
N ALA A 102 -2.25 10.54 -1.83
CA ALA A 102 -3.26 11.36 -2.50
C ALA A 102 -3.63 12.60 -1.67
N LEU A 103 -3.85 12.40 -0.36
CA LEU A 103 -4.17 13.49 0.57
C LEU A 103 -3.02 14.50 0.68
N ALA A 104 -1.78 14.04 0.80
CA ALA A 104 -0.60 14.90 0.84
C ALA A 104 -0.38 15.62 -0.50
N ALA A 105 -0.58 14.93 -1.63
CA ALA A 105 -0.47 15.51 -2.96
C ALA A 105 -1.52 16.61 -3.21
N ALA A 106 -2.72 16.47 -2.63
CA ALA A 106 -3.78 17.48 -2.66
C ALA A 106 -3.57 18.62 -1.63
N GLY A 107 -2.49 18.57 -0.82
CA GLY A 107 -2.18 19.59 0.18
C GLY A 107 -2.98 19.48 1.48
N GLY A 108 -3.65 18.34 1.74
CA GLY A 108 -4.42 18.13 2.97
C GLY A 108 -3.54 17.88 4.21
N VAL A 109 -2.35 17.31 4.02
CA VAL A 109 -1.34 17.08 5.06
C VAL A 109 0.06 17.36 4.49
N GLY A 110 0.98 17.89 5.30
CA GLY A 110 2.35 18.14 4.88
C GLY A 110 3.16 16.86 4.64
N ILE A 111 4.23 16.95 3.84
CA ILE A 111 5.08 15.80 3.49
C ILE A 111 5.70 15.16 4.73
N GLY A 112 6.36 15.96 5.57
CA GLY A 112 7.01 15.46 6.78
C GLY A 112 6.03 14.84 7.79
N ASP A 113 4.85 15.44 7.97
CA ASP A 113 3.80 14.87 8.83
C ASP A 113 3.25 13.56 8.26
N THR A 114 3.02 13.50 6.96
CA THR A 114 2.59 12.28 6.27
C THR A 114 3.62 11.16 6.41
N ALA A 115 4.92 11.49 6.30
CA ALA A 115 6.01 10.52 6.49
C ALA A 115 6.00 9.93 7.91
N ARG A 116 5.92 10.79 8.94
CA ARG A 116 5.84 10.36 10.35
C ARG A 116 4.60 9.52 10.62
N LEU A 117 3.44 9.94 10.10
CA LEU A 117 2.18 9.22 10.23
C LEU A 117 2.27 7.83 9.59
N LEU A 118 2.81 7.73 8.37
CA LEU A 118 2.95 6.46 7.66
C LEU A 118 3.97 5.53 8.32
N ARG A 119 5.04 6.07 8.90
CA ARG A 119 5.98 5.32 9.73
C ARG A 119 5.26 4.69 10.92
N GLN A 120 4.48 5.48 11.65
CA GLN A 120 3.73 5.01 12.81
C GLN A 120 2.64 4.01 12.41
N ARG A 121 1.91 4.27 11.33
CA ARG A 121 0.92 3.35 10.76
C ARG A 121 1.56 2.01 10.38
N GLY A 122 2.73 2.03 9.75
CA GLY A 122 3.44 0.83 9.37
C GLY A 122 3.86 -0.03 10.56
N ARG A 123 4.34 0.61 11.65
CA ARG A 123 4.66 -0.07 12.92
C ARG A 123 3.43 -0.68 13.57
N ALA A 124 2.38 0.12 13.76
CA ALA A 124 1.13 -0.35 14.36
C ALA A 124 0.55 -1.56 13.61
N MET A 125 0.55 -1.51 12.28
CA MET A 125 0.07 -2.63 11.44
C MET A 125 0.93 -3.90 11.55
N GLN A 126 2.24 -3.77 11.78
CA GLN A 126 3.13 -4.92 11.98
C GLN A 126 3.01 -5.50 13.40
N GLU A 127 2.77 -4.65 14.39
CA GLU A 127 2.70 -5.02 15.81
C GLU A 127 1.33 -5.56 16.23
N ALA A 128 0.26 -5.25 15.48
CA ALA A 128 -1.11 -5.64 15.81
C ALA A 128 -1.33 -7.17 15.87
N VAL A 129 -0.53 -7.96 15.16
CA VAL A 129 -0.62 -9.42 15.14
C VAL A 129 0.78 -10.03 15.22
N PRO A 130 1.02 -11.05 16.08
CA PRO A 130 2.32 -11.70 16.15
C PRO A 130 2.81 -12.22 14.80
N VAL A 131 4.14 -12.12 14.58
CA VAL A 131 4.78 -12.56 13.35
C VAL A 131 4.42 -14.02 13.08
N GLY A 132 3.88 -14.29 11.89
CA GLY A 132 3.51 -15.64 11.48
C GLY A 132 2.04 -16.00 11.68
N GLU A 133 1.28 -15.21 12.44
CA GLU A 133 -0.13 -15.52 12.72
C GLU A 133 -1.09 -14.96 11.67
N GLY A 134 -0.70 -13.88 10.99
CA GLY A 134 -1.46 -13.27 9.91
C GLY A 134 -1.04 -13.73 8.50
N ALA A 135 -1.95 -13.59 7.55
CA ALA A 135 -1.67 -13.71 6.11
C ALA A 135 -2.66 -12.90 5.27
N MET A 136 -2.35 -12.77 3.98
CA MET A 136 -3.25 -12.29 2.94
C MET A 136 -3.14 -13.17 1.69
N ALA A 137 -4.22 -13.30 0.94
CA ALA A 137 -4.24 -14.03 -0.33
C ALA A 137 -5.13 -13.36 -1.37
N ALA A 138 -4.68 -13.31 -2.62
CA ALA A 138 -5.50 -12.90 -3.76
C ALA A 138 -6.30 -14.11 -4.28
N LEU A 139 -7.61 -13.93 -4.47
CA LEU A 139 -8.51 -14.90 -5.09
C LEU A 139 -8.93 -14.36 -6.47
N LEU A 140 -8.33 -14.92 -7.52
CA LEU A 140 -8.55 -14.48 -8.90
C LEU A 140 -9.69 -15.28 -9.54
N GLY A 141 -10.61 -14.57 -10.18
CA GLY A 141 -11.82 -15.11 -10.81
C GLY A 141 -13.08 -15.00 -9.95
N LEU A 142 -12.97 -14.51 -8.71
CA LEU A 142 -14.11 -14.28 -7.82
C LEU A 142 -14.51 -12.81 -7.81
N ASP A 143 -15.81 -12.55 -7.74
CA ASP A 143 -16.34 -11.23 -7.35
C ASP A 143 -16.32 -11.04 -5.82
N ILE A 144 -16.81 -9.90 -5.36
CA ILE A 144 -16.78 -9.54 -3.94
C ILE A 144 -17.71 -10.41 -3.10
N GLU A 145 -18.89 -10.74 -3.63
CA GLU A 145 -19.86 -11.60 -2.96
C GLU A 145 -19.30 -13.02 -2.76
N GLN A 146 -18.74 -13.62 -3.81
CA GLN A 146 -18.06 -14.91 -3.72
C GLN A 146 -16.84 -14.86 -2.79
N GLY A 147 -16.09 -13.75 -2.83
CA GLY A 147 -14.98 -13.52 -1.91
C GLY A 147 -15.42 -13.49 -0.44
N GLN A 148 -16.59 -12.90 -0.16
CA GLN A 148 -17.18 -12.86 1.19
C GLN A 148 -17.65 -14.24 1.63
N GLU A 149 -18.28 -15.03 0.75
CA GLU A 149 -18.68 -16.41 1.04
C GLU A 149 -17.47 -17.29 1.38
N VAL A 150 -16.41 -17.23 0.57
CA VAL A 150 -15.14 -17.93 0.82
C VAL A 150 -14.53 -17.48 2.14
N ALA A 151 -14.50 -16.17 2.42
CA ALA A 151 -13.93 -15.66 3.66
C ALA A 151 -14.71 -16.14 4.89
N ALA A 152 -16.04 -16.13 4.84
CA ALA A 152 -16.90 -16.58 5.93
C ALA A 152 -16.79 -18.09 6.18
N GLU A 153 -16.79 -18.91 5.13
CA GLU A 153 -16.59 -20.37 5.24
C GLU A 153 -15.19 -20.67 5.81
N ALA A 154 -14.16 -19.97 5.31
CA ALA A 154 -12.79 -20.17 5.75
C ALA A 154 -12.55 -19.71 7.20
N ALA A 155 -13.20 -18.63 7.63
CA ALA A 155 -13.14 -18.13 9.01
C ALA A 155 -13.63 -19.18 10.02
N GLY A 156 -14.72 -19.88 9.70
CA GLY A 156 -15.38 -20.79 10.64
C GLY A 156 -15.93 -20.03 11.85
N THR A 157 -15.82 -20.60 13.05
CA THR A 157 -16.36 -19.99 14.28
C THR A 157 -15.30 -19.32 15.17
N ASP A 158 -14.02 -19.61 14.94
CA ASP A 158 -12.93 -19.28 15.86
C ASP A 158 -11.78 -18.48 15.23
N GLN A 159 -11.79 -18.27 13.92
CA GLN A 159 -10.75 -17.51 13.22
C GLN A 159 -11.34 -16.38 12.37
N VAL A 160 -10.59 -15.28 12.27
CA VAL A 160 -10.86 -14.20 11.32
C VAL A 160 -10.33 -14.54 9.93
N CYS A 161 -11.19 -14.40 8.92
CA CYS A 161 -10.85 -14.22 7.51
C CYS A 161 -11.90 -13.27 6.90
N ALA A 162 -11.46 -12.21 6.25
CA ALA A 162 -12.33 -11.19 5.67
C ALA A 162 -11.82 -10.76 4.30
N VAL A 163 -12.72 -10.24 3.45
CA VAL A 163 -12.30 -9.54 2.23
C VAL A 163 -11.60 -8.24 2.63
N ALA A 164 -10.32 -8.16 2.26
CA ALA A 164 -9.41 -7.06 2.55
C ALA A 164 -9.39 -6.01 1.42
N ASN A 165 -9.52 -6.47 0.17
CA ASN A 165 -9.52 -5.61 -1.00
C ASN A 165 -10.46 -6.15 -2.08
N ASP A 166 -11.27 -5.27 -2.65
CA ASP A 166 -11.91 -5.44 -3.94
C ASP A 166 -11.16 -4.55 -4.94
N ASN A 167 -10.29 -5.17 -5.74
CA ASN A 167 -9.34 -4.42 -6.58
C ASN A 167 -9.86 -4.19 -8.00
N ALA A 168 -10.55 -5.19 -8.55
CA ALA A 168 -11.09 -5.20 -9.90
C ALA A 168 -12.08 -6.36 -10.03
N PRO A 169 -12.95 -6.35 -11.06
CA PRO A 169 -13.79 -7.51 -11.37
C PRO A 169 -12.96 -8.80 -11.49
N GLY A 170 -13.25 -9.79 -10.66
CA GLY A 170 -12.51 -11.04 -10.62
C GLY A 170 -11.18 -10.96 -9.85
N GLN A 171 -10.91 -9.93 -9.05
CA GLN A 171 -9.70 -9.83 -8.24
C GLN A 171 -10.01 -9.28 -6.85
N VAL A 172 -10.25 -10.20 -5.92
CA VAL A 172 -10.43 -9.90 -4.50
C VAL A 172 -9.23 -10.39 -3.70
N VAL A 173 -8.97 -9.76 -2.57
CA VAL A 173 -7.95 -10.18 -1.60
C VAL A 173 -8.65 -10.47 -0.29
N VAL A 174 -8.32 -11.59 0.34
CA VAL A 174 -8.74 -11.94 1.69
C VAL A 174 -7.57 -11.82 2.66
N SER A 175 -7.85 -11.45 3.91
CA SER A 175 -6.85 -11.38 4.98
C SER A 175 -7.43 -11.81 6.32
N GLY A 176 -6.55 -12.26 7.21
CA GLY A 176 -6.93 -12.73 8.54
C GLY A 176 -5.89 -13.68 9.13
N HIS A 177 -6.33 -14.60 9.99
CA HIS A 177 -5.44 -15.63 10.53
C HIS A 177 -4.90 -16.50 9.40
N ARG A 178 -3.62 -16.83 9.47
CA ARG A 178 -2.90 -17.60 8.46
C ARG A 178 -3.63 -18.88 8.07
N ARG A 179 -4.04 -19.67 9.06
CA ARG A 179 -4.77 -20.94 8.83
C ARG A 179 -6.12 -20.72 8.15
N ALA A 180 -6.81 -19.61 8.45
CA ALA A 180 -8.07 -19.28 7.79
C ALA A 180 -7.84 -18.84 6.34
N VAL A 181 -6.81 -18.04 6.07
CA VAL A 181 -6.42 -17.66 4.70
C VAL A 181 -5.96 -18.88 3.88
N GLU A 182 -5.22 -19.81 4.48
CA GLU A 182 -4.84 -21.08 3.84
C GLU A 182 -6.07 -21.93 3.48
N ARG A 183 -7.08 -21.99 4.35
CA ARG A 183 -8.38 -22.61 4.04
C ARG A 183 -9.10 -21.88 2.91
N ALA A 184 -9.13 -20.55 2.94
CA ALA A 184 -9.74 -19.74 1.89
C ALA A 184 -9.13 -20.07 0.51
N ILE A 185 -7.81 -20.17 0.42
CA ILE A 185 -7.10 -20.60 -0.80
C ILE A 185 -7.58 -21.99 -1.25
N ALA A 186 -7.70 -22.94 -0.33
CA ALA A 186 -8.07 -24.33 -0.63
C ALA A 186 -9.51 -24.46 -1.15
N ILE A 187 -10.46 -23.72 -0.56
CA ILE A 187 -11.89 -23.80 -0.93
C ILE A 187 -12.25 -22.89 -2.11
N ALA A 188 -11.48 -21.83 -2.38
CA ALA A 188 -11.82 -20.83 -3.40
C ALA A 188 -12.09 -21.42 -4.80
N ARG A 189 -11.46 -22.54 -5.17
CA ARG A 189 -11.71 -23.20 -6.47
C ARG A 189 -13.13 -23.75 -6.58
N ALA A 190 -13.71 -24.25 -5.48
CA ALA A 190 -15.09 -24.72 -5.45
C ALA A 190 -16.09 -23.56 -5.66
N HIS A 191 -15.68 -22.35 -5.27
CA HIS A 191 -16.42 -21.11 -5.45
C HIS A 191 -16.17 -20.42 -6.80
N GLY A 192 -15.38 -21.03 -7.70
CA GLY A 192 -15.14 -20.52 -9.05
C GLY A 192 -13.83 -19.77 -9.25
N ALA A 193 -12.93 -19.74 -8.26
CA ALA A 193 -11.63 -19.10 -8.42
C ALA A 193 -10.80 -19.83 -9.49
N ARG A 194 -10.23 -19.06 -10.40
CA ARG A 194 -9.28 -19.54 -11.42
C ARG A 194 -7.92 -19.78 -10.81
N ARG A 195 -7.51 -18.95 -9.87
CA ARG A 195 -6.21 -19.02 -9.20
C ARG A 195 -6.28 -18.32 -7.84
N SER A 196 -5.61 -18.89 -6.84
CA SER A 196 -5.44 -18.27 -5.52
C SER A 196 -3.96 -18.16 -5.21
N ILE A 197 -3.52 -17.02 -4.66
CA ILE A 197 -2.09 -16.70 -4.47
C ILE A 197 -1.89 -16.08 -3.09
N THR A 198 -1.04 -16.69 -2.26
CA THR A 198 -0.57 -16.06 -1.02
C THR A 198 0.26 -14.82 -1.35
N LEU A 199 -0.04 -13.70 -0.73
CA LEU A 199 0.70 -12.46 -0.92
C LEU A 199 1.95 -12.43 -0.02
N PRO A 200 3.09 -11.90 -0.49
CA PRO A 200 4.33 -11.83 0.28
C PRO A 200 4.28 -10.70 1.31
N VAL A 201 3.35 -10.78 2.26
CA VAL A 201 3.15 -9.81 3.34
C VAL A 201 3.09 -10.54 4.68
N SER A 202 3.57 -9.90 5.74
CA SER A 202 3.74 -10.52 7.05
C SER A 202 2.56 -10.35 8.01
N ALA A 203 1.56 -9.55 7.63
CA ALA A 203 0.46 -9.17 8.51
C ALA A 203 -0.89 -9.15 7.76
N PRO A 204 -2.02 -9.33 8.47
CA PRO A 204 -3.34 -9.48 7.86
C PRO A 204 -4.02 -8.11 7.68
N PHE A 205 -3.46 -7.28 6.80
CA PHE A 205 -3.91 -5.91 6.59
C PHE A 205 -5.39 -5.84 6.17
N HIS A 206 -6.08 -4.78 6.59
CA HIS A 206 -7.51 -4.56 6.33
C HIS A 206 -8.44 -5.67 6.85
N SER A 207 -8.01 -6.46 7.83
CA SER A 207 -8.88 -7.37 8.57
C SER A 207 -9.24 -6.81 9.95
N PRO A 208 -10.28 -7.35 10.61
CA PRO A 208 -10.58 -7.07 12.02
C PRO A 208 -9.40 -7.28 12.98
N LEU A 209 -8.36 -8.04 12.60
CA LEU A 209 -7.17 -8.24 13.42
C LEU A 209 -6.27 -6.98 13.51
N MET A 210 -6.55 -5.94 12.71
CA MET A 210 -5.86 -4.65 12.78
C MET A 210 -6.53 -3.65 13.73
N ALA A 211 -7.54 -4.09 14.51
CA ALA A 211 -8.24 -3.24 15.48
C ALA A 211 -7.44 -2.82 16.73
N PRO A 212 -6.52 -3.66 17.29
CA PRO A 212 -5.64 -3.23 18.38
C PRO A 212 -4.74 -2.06 17.98
#